data_AF-A0A840L5X0-F1
#
_entry.id   AF-A0A840L5X0-F1
#
_cell.length_a   1.000
_cell.length_b   1.000
_cell.length_c   1.000
_cell.angle_alpha   90.00
_cell.angle_beta   90.00
_cell.angle_gamma   90.00
#
_symmetry.space_group_name_H-M   'P 1'
#
loop_
_entity.id
_entity.type
_entity.pdbx_description
1 polymer ?
#
loop_
_entity_poly.entity_id
_entity_poly.type
_entity_poly.pdbx_seq_one_letter_code
_entity_poly.pdbx_strand_id
1 'polypeptide(L)'
;MHSSERANLLRMVRSSDHDAVSMAKLQLSREGWSITHELRLCPECLKEDRDRFGFAIWHTTHQALGVWVCARHCSPLCGVPPRQRPRGWLTAQDASRLSVTVAASARGLELLSHIAFCSAWIAQQPHLEHEALGSMVRRRLTRLGVVSSEVNTSKAELTAFAQEVWWEACSLPSQHFGRFADTSWVRKTLLFKDYSHPLRWCVLVGATSFLQCLTRPVSPRIEGHISALAITRALAAEYAQAIRELPERSLFSELKTAHRAAAPAELYEAMSSGGSLSDAAVGTGMSSQEVARWLKRDSLLRDHWKSSVAVSKVDVASREIVEFLDAHPGATRQDVLASCLPAVRRLEWYDRSRLEALLPPVVAKYDRQRRLQFT
;
A
#
# COMPACT_ATOMS: atom_id res chain seq x y z
N MET A 1 41.38 -17.40 29.83
CA MET A 1 39.97 -16.97 29.95
C MET A 1 39.19 -18.03 30.71
N HIS A 2 38.77 -17.70 31.92
CA HIS A 2 37.98 -18.62 32.76
C HIS A 2 36.55 -18.77 32.22
N SER A 3 35.93 -19.93 32.44
CA SER A 3 34.56 -20.28 32.01
C SER A 3 33.51 -19.21 32.39
N SER A 4 33.67 -18.59 33.56
CA SER A 4 32.80 -17.50 34.04
C SER A 4 32.92 -16.21 33.24
N GLU A 5 34.12 -15.89 32.76
CA GLU A 5 34.42 -14.71 31.96
C GLU A 5 33.82 -14.83 30.55
N ARG A 6 33.90 -16.03 29.96
CA ARG A 6 33.22 -16.38 28.70
C ARG A 6 31.70 -16.37 28.85
N ALA A 7 31.15 -16.88 29.95
CA ALA A 7 29.71 -16.85 30.22
C ALA A 7 29.20 -15.42 30.41
N ASN A 8 29.97 -14.55 31.07
CA ASN A 8 29.64 -13.13 31.22
C ASN A 8 29.71 -12.38 29.88
N LEU A 9 30.73 -12.64 29.05
CA LEU A 9 30.80 -12.07 27.69
C LEU A 9 29.61 -12.52 26.83
N LEU A 10 29.25 -13.81 26.87
CA LEU A 10 28.07 -14.32 26.16
C LEU A 10 26.76 -13.74 26.69
N ARG A 11 26.65 -13.50 28.00
CA ARG A 11 25.48 -12.86 28.61
C ARG A 11 25.39 -11.38 28.24
N MET A 12 26.52 -10.68 28.17
CA MET A 12 26.61 -9.29 27.70
C MET A 12 26.20 -9.15 26.23
N VAL A 13 26.75 -10.01 25.35
CA VAL A 13 26.39 -10.08 23.91
C VAL A 13 24.92 -10.47 23.70
N ARG A 14 24.34 -11.26 24.59
CA ARG A 14 22.89 -11.59 24.56
C ARG A 14 22.02 -10.45 25.11
N SER A 15 22.50 -9.70 26.10
CA SER A 15 21.74 -8.64 26.77
C SER A 15 21.72 -7.31 26.01
N SER A 16 22.69 -7.05 25.14
CA SER A 16 22.75 -5.82 24.34
C SER A 16 21.67 -5.74 23.25
N ASP A 17 21.03 -6.86 22.90
CA ASP A 17 20.24 -6.98 21.67
C ASP A 17 19.03 -7.91 21.79
N HIS A 18 18.24 -7.82 22.87
CA HIS A 18 16.86 -8.34 22.85
C HIS A 18 16.04 -7.74 21.68
N ASP A 19 16.51 -6.63 21.10
CA ASP A 19 15.98 -5.94 19.93
C ASP A 19 16.26 -6.67 18.60
N ALA A 20 17.32 -7.48 18.46
CA ALA A 20 17.67 -8.11 17.18
C ALA A 20 16.63 -9.12 16.70
N VAL A 21 16.08 -9.90 17.64
CA VAL A 21 15.00 -10.85 17.36
C VAL A 21 13.69 -10.11 17.10
N SER A 22 13.44 -8.98 17.76
CA SER A 22 12.29 -8.10 17.51
C SER A 22 12.38 -7.39 16.15
N MET A 23 13.57 -6.94 15.76
CA MET A 23 13.89 -6.29 14.48
C MET A 23 13.94 -7.28 13.31
N ALA A 24 14.34 -8.53 13.55
CA ALA A 24 14.18 -9.62 12.58
C ALA A 24 12.71 -10.09 12.46
N LYS A 25 11.94 -10.05 13.57
CA LYS A 25 10.50 -10.32 13.61
C LYS A 25 9.65 -9.24 12.93
N LEU A 26 10.20 -8.06 12.67
CA LEU A 26 9.61 -6.97 11.89
C LEU A 26 9.51 -7.26 10.36
N GLN A 27 9.25 -8.54 10.00
CA GLN A 27 8.72 -8.98 8.70
C GLN A 27 9.66 -8.94 7.48
N LEU A 28 10.97 -9.12 7.65
CA LEU A 28 11.92 -9.32 6.53
C LEU A 28 11.51 -10.47 5.57
N SER A 29 10.66 -11.40 6.01
CA SER A 29 10.30 -12.59 5.24
C SER A 29 9.09 -12.45 4.30
N ARG A 30 8.25 -11.39 4.36
CA ARG A 30 7.01 -11.33 3.56
C ARG A 30 7.13 -10.71 2.17
N GLU A 31 8.15 -9.91 1.89
CA GLU A 31 8.29 -9.16 0.62
C GLU A 31 9.56 -9.49 -0.21
N GLY A 32 10.14 -10.68 0.00
CA GLY A 32 11.28 -11.15 -0.80
C GLY A 32 12.54 -10.30 -0.62
N TRP A 33 12.77 -9.75 0.58
CA TRP A 33 14.06 -9.15 0.91
C TRP A 33 15.12 -10.26 0.88
N SER A 34 16.02 -10.21 -0.10
CA SER A 34 17.15 -11.12 -0.13
C SER A 34 17.94 -10.99 1.17
N ILE A 35 18.23 -12.12 1.81
CA ILE A 35 19.06 -12.24 3.02
C ILE A 35 20.47 -11.67 2.78
N THR A 36 20.86 -11.40 1.53
CA THR A 36 22.12 -10.76 1.14
C THR A 36 22.06 -9.21 1.24
N HIS A 37 21.70 -8.66 2.40
CA HIS A 37 21.84 -7.23 2.65
C HIS A 37 23.28 -6.90 3.09
N GLU A 38 23.74 -5.68 2.84
CA GLU A 38 25.06 -5.21 3.28
C GLU A 38 25.17 -5.13 4.80
N LEU A 39 26.35 -5.49 5.33
CA LEU A 39 26.63 -5.43 6.75
C LEU A 39 27.18 -4.05 7.02
N ARG A 40 26.72 -3.43 8.10
CA ARG A 40 27.04 -2.05 8.42
C ARG A 40 27.79 -1.95 9.74
N LEU A 41 28.79 -1.10 9.81
CA LEU A 41 29.55 -0.86 11.03
C LEU A 41 29.84 0.62 11.22
N CYS A 42 30.01 1.00 12.49
CA CYS A 42 30.43 2.34 12.89
C CYS A 42 31.90 2.23 13.34
N PRO A 43 32.83 3.00 12.76
CA PRO A 43 34.24 2.99 13.17
C PRO A 43 34.43 3.34 14.64
N GLU A 44 33.62 4.25 15.18
CA GLU A 44 33.68 4.64 16.58
C GLU A 44 33.21 3.51 17.51
N CYS A 45 32.07 2.87 17.24
CA CYS A 45 31.63 1.68 17.98
C CYS A 45 32.68 0.57 17.94
N LEU A 46 33.30 0.34 16.78
CA LEU A 46 34.35 -0.68 16.62
C LEU A 46 35.54 -0.42 17.53
N LYS A 47 35.96 0.85 17.64
CA LYS A 47 37.04 1.26 18.55
C LYS A 47 36.63 1.06 20.01
N GLU A 48 35.46 1.54 20.41
CA GLU A 48 34.96 1.40 21.78
C GLU A 48 34.78 -0.05 22.21
N ASP A 49 34.27 -0.92 21.33
CA ASP A 49 34.12 -2.34 21.61
C ASP A 49 35.48 -3.01 21.82
N ARG A 50 36.48 -2.66 21.00
CA ARG A 50 37.84 -3.15 21.18
C ARG A 50 38.44 -2.70 22.50
N ASP A 51 38.27 -1.43 22.84
CA ASP A 51 38.81 -0.87 24.09
C ASP A 51 38.13 -1.49 25.32
N ARG A 52 36.84 -1.83 25.21
CA ARG A 52 36.04 -2.37 26.34
C ARG A 52 36.09 -3.90 26.46
N PHE A 53 36.08 -4.63 25.35
CA PHE A 53 35.90 -6.08 25.31
C PHE A 53 37.11 -6.82 24.72
N GLY A 54 38.05 -6.10 24.11
CA GLY A 54 39.18 -6.69 23.38
C GLY A 54 38.83 -7.14 21.96
N PHE A 55 37.57 -7.07 21.53
CA PHE A 55 37.10 -7.41 20.19
C PHE A 55 35.87 -6.58 19.80
N ALA A 56 35.67 -6.40 18.50
CA ALA A 56 34.50 -5.68 17.97
C ALA A 56 33.30 -6.60 17.74
N ILE A 57 32.10 -6.10 18.02
CA ILE A 57 30.84 -6.84 17.82
C ILE A 57 30.00 -6.22 16.70
N TRP A 58 29.13 -7.04 16.10
CA TRP A 58 28.11 -6.56 15.19
C TRP A 58 26.94 -5.98 15.97
N HIS A 59 26.80 -4.66 15.96
CA HIS A 59 25.64 -3.99 16.54
C HIS A 59 24.40 -4.18 15.67
N THR A 60 23.30 -4.63 16.27
CA THR A 60 22.07 -4.94 15.52
C THR A 60 21.34 -3.69 15.07
N THR A 61 21.47 -2.61 15.84
CA THR A 61 20.98 -1.28 15.49
C THR A 61 21.58 -0.76 14.18
N HIS A 62 22.84 -1.10 13.86
CA HIS A 62 23.45 -0.78 12.57
C HIS A 62 22.88 -1.61 11.41
N GLN A 63 22.37 -2.82 11.70
CA GLN A 63 21.80 -3.71 10.67
C GLN A 63 20.33 -3.44 10.39
N ALA A 64 19.68 -2.59 11.17
CA ALA A 64 18.30 -2.19 10.97
C ALA A 64 18.07 -1.64 9.56
N LEU A 65 16.95 -1.97 8.91
CA LEU A 65 16.67 -1.49 7.55
C LEU A 65 16.64 0.03 7.50
N GLY A 66 17.26 0.62 6.48
CA GLY A 66 17.30 2.08 6.26
C GLY A 66 18.23 2.86 7.19
N VAL A 67 18.85 2.21 8.18
CA VAL A 67 19.78 2.87 9.11
C VAL A 67 21.17 2.98 8.49
N TRP A 68 21.61 4.20 8.17
CA TRP A 68 22.92 4.47 7.58
C TRP A 68 23.77 5.43 8.41
N VAL A 69 23.27 5.78 9.59
CA VAL A 69 23.97 6.59 10.57
C VAL A 69 23.92 5.86 11.90
N CYS A 70 25.04 5.87 12.62
CA CYS A 70 25.09 5.38 13.99
C CYS A 70 24.25 6.30 14.89
N ALA A 71 23.19 5.77 15.51
CA ALA A 71 22.36 6.54 16.44
C ALA A 71 23.12 6.99 17.71
N ARG A 72 24.28 6.39 17.99
CA ARG A 72 25.12 6.72 19.16
C ARG A 72 26.16 7.79 18.85
N HIS A 73 26.85 7.67 17.73
CA HIS A 73 27.96 8.56 17.34
C HIS A 73 27.58 9.59 16.28
N CYS A 74 26.37 9.51 15.73
CA CYS A 74 25.88 10.36 14.64
C CYS A 74 26.79 10.36 13.40
N SER A 75 27.59 9.30 13.22
CA SER A 75 28.51 9.13 12.11
C SER A 75 27.91 8.22 11.02
N PRO A 76 28.25 8.44 9.74
CA PRO A 76 27.84 7.53 8.66
C PRO A 76 28.36 6.12 8.91
N LEU A 77 27.53 5.11 8.66
CA LEU A 77 27.94 3.72 8.74
C LEU A 77 28.72 3.32 7.49
N CYS A 78 29.77 2.52 7.67
CA CYS A 78 30.50 1.91 6.58
C CYS A 78 29.79 0.61 6.16
N GLY A 79 29.56 0.45 4.86
CA GLY A 79 28.88 -0.72 4.28
C GLY A 79 29.87 -1.77 3.79
N VAL A 80 29.56 -3.05 4.03
CA VAL A 80 30.33 -4.21 3.58
C VAL A 80 29.47 -5.00 2.59
N PRO A 81 29.69 -4.81 1.27
CA PRO A 81 28.81 -5.36 0.25
C PRO A 81 28.90 -6.90 0.21
N PRO A 82 27.80 -7.59 -0.11
CA PRO A 82 27.75 -9.06 -0.10
C PRO A 82 28.83 -9.73 -0.95
N ARG A 83 29.19 -9.12 -2.09
CA ARG A 83 30.17 -9.64 -3.05
C ARG A 83 31.60 -9.68 -2.50
N GLN A 84 31.90 -8.87 -1.49
CA GLN A 84 33.23 -8.79 -0.89
C GLN A 84 33.36 -9.67 0.36
N ARG A 85 32.31 -10.44 0.71
CA ARG A 85 32.34 -11.29 1.89
C ARG A 85 33.05 -12.61 1.60
N PRO A 86 34.00 -13.03 2.45
CA PRO A 86 34.53 -14.38 2.38
C PRO A 86 33.41 -15.40 2.61
N ARG A 87 33.56 -16.61 2.06
CA ARG A 87 32.68 -17.75 2.35
C ARG A 87 32.97 -18.27 3.76
N GLY A 88 32.51 -17.55 4.79
CA GLY A 88 32.77 -17.86 6.19
C GLY A 88 32.25 -16.78 7.14
N TRP A 89 32.48 -16.97 8.45
CA TRP A 89 32.14 -15.98 9.46
C TRP A 89 33.05 -14.75 9.30
N LEU A 90 32.44 -13.57 9.15
CA LEU A 90 33.15 -12.30 9.07
C LEU A 90 32.97 -11.55 10.38
N THR A 91 34.07 -11.26 11.08
CA THR A 91 34.04 -10.44 12.29
C THR A 91 33.87 -8.96 11.91
N ALA A 92 33.30 -8.16 12.81
CA ALA A 92 33.19 -6.71 12.58
C ALA A 92 34.57 -6.05 12.36
N GLN A 93 35.60 -6.59 13.00
CA GLN A 93 36.97 -6.09 12.90
C GLN A 93 37.64 -6.40 11.56
N ASP A 94 37.41 -7.60 11.01
CA ASP A 94 37.91 -7.93 9.67
C ASP A 94 37.12 -7.18 8.60
N ALA A 95 35.81 -7.00 8.83
CA ALA A 95 34.92 -6.30 7.93
C ALA A 95 35.27 -4.81 7.76
N SER A 96 35.88 -4.17 8.76
CA SER A 96 36.29 -2.76 8.65
C SER A 96 37.34 -2.51 7.57
N ARG A 97 38.10 -3.55 7.19
CA ARG A 97 39.08 -3.49 6.10
C ARG A 97 38.43 -3.54 4.72
N LEU A 98 37.21 -4.07 4.65
CA LEU A 98 36.41 -4.24 3.44
C LEU A 98 35.32 -3.17 3.33
N SER A 99 35.14 -2.37 4.36
CA SER A 99 34.01 -1.45 4.46
C SER A 99 34.24 -0.20 3.62
N VAL A 100 33.22 0.20 2.88
CA VAL A 100 33.21 1.44 2.09
C VAL A 100 32.38 2.48 2.82
N THR A 101 32.95 3.67 3.00
CA THR A 101 32.20 4.80 3.53
C THR A 101 31.20 5.28 2.50
N VAL A 102 29.96 5.32 2.94
CA VAL A 102 28.86 5.87 2.19
C VAL A 102 28.96 7.39 2.12
N ALA A 103 28.92 7.94 0.90
CA ALA A 103 28.79 9.37 0.70
C ALA A 103 27.31 9.78 0.81
N ALA A 104 27.03 10.83 1.57
CA ALA A 104 25.72 11.47 1.65
C ALA A 104 25.91 12.99 1.86
N SER A 105 24.96 13.80 1.38
CA SER A 105 24.95 15.23 1.64
C SER A 105 24.73 15.50 3.14
N ALA A 106 25.09 16.68 3.65
CA ALA A 106 24.83 17.05 5.03
C ALA A 106 23.33 16.90 5.39
N ARG A 107 22.46 17.30 4.47
CA ARG A 107 21.00 17.17 4.59
C ARG A 107 20.54 15.70 4.59
N GLY A 108 21.13 14.88 3.73
CA GLY A 108 20.87 13.44 3.70
C GLY A 108 21.32 12.73 4.98
N LEU A 109 22.46 13.11 5.55
CA LEU A 109 22.93 12.62 6.84
C LEU A 109 21.99 13.01 7.98
N GLU A 110 21.43 14.23 7.94
CA GLU A 110 20.44 14.68 8.89
C GLU A 110 19.18 13.80 8.84
N LEU A 111 18.59 13.62 7.65
CA LEU A 111 17.46 12.72 7.44
C LEU A 111 17.75 11.29 7.90
N LEU A 112 18.92 10.75 7.55
CA LEU A 112 19.35 9.41 7.98
C LEU A 112 19.50 9.31 9.50
N SER A 113 19.95 10.37 10.17
CA SER A 113 20.01 10.43 11.62
C SER A 113 18.60 10.34 12.23
N HIS A 114 17.65 11.11 11.70
CA HIS A 114 16.25 11.02 12.12
C HIS A 114 15.67 9.61 11.89
N ILE A 115 15.96 8.97 10.76
CA ILE A 115 15.54 7.59 10.48
C ILE A 115 16.17 6.63 11.49
N ALA A 116 17.46 6.77 11.81
CA ALA A 116 18.17 5.93 12.77
C ALA A 116 17.57 6.05 14.18
N PHE A 117 17.29 7.27 14.64
CA PHE A 117 16.65 7.50 15.95
C PHE A 117 15.23 6.95 15.99
N CYS A 118 14.45 7.14 14.92
CA CYS A 118 13.09 6.60 14.83
C CYS A 118 13.11 5.07 14.80
N SER A 119 14.05 4.47 14.07
CA SER A 119 14.22 3.02 14.01
C SER A 119 14.57 2.44 15.38
N ALA A 120 15.52 3.06 16.09
CA ALA A 120 15.87 2.66 17.45
C ALA A 120 14.68 2.79 18.42
N TRP A 121 13.92 3.90 18.34
CA TRP A 121 12.74 4.09 19.18
C TRP A 121 11.63 3.08 18.89
N ILE A 122 11.34 2.80 17.61
CA ILE A 122 10.38 1.78 17.16
C ILE A 122 10.79 0.40 17.67
N ALA A 123 12.08 0.05 17.59
CA ALA A 123 12.61 -1.23 18.05
C ALA A 123 12.39 -1.47 19.55
N GLN A 124 12.44 -0.40 20.34
CA GLN A 124 12.27 -0.44 21.80
C GLN A 124 10.80 -0.52 22.24
N GLN A 125 9.83 -0.40 21.32
CA GLN A 125 8.42 -0.46 21.69
C GLN A 125 7.98 -1.93 21.84
N PRO A 126 7.44 -2.35 23.01
CA PRO A 126 6.97 -3.72 23.20
C PRO A 126 5.75 -4.03 22.31
N HIS A 127 4.91 -3.02 22.06
CA HIS A 127 3.73 -3.10 21.21
C HIS A 127 3.57 -1.80 20.40
N LEU A 128 3.35 -1.94 19.09
CA LEU A 128 3.11 -0.82 18.18
C LEU A 128 1.72 -0.92 17.56
N GLU A 129 0.90 0.09 17.84
CA GLU A 129 -0.41 0.30 17.22
C GLU A 129 -0.25 1.14 15.95
N HIS A 130 -0.40 0.49 14.79
CA HIS A 130 -0.28 1.12 13.47
C HIS A 130 -1.24 2.30 13.29
N GLU A 131 -2.42 2.24 13.93
CA GLU A 131 -3.42 3.31 13.88
C GLU A 131 -2.97 4.54 14.67
N ALA A 132 -2.36 4.35 15.84
CA ALA A 132 -1.75 5.44 16.62
C ALA A 132 -0.57 6.05 15.86
N LEU A 133 0.30 5.22 15.26
CA LEU A 133 1.38 5.71 14.39
C LEU A 133 0.83 6.51 13.20
N GLY A 134 -0.24 6.02 12.56
CA GLY A 134 -0.89 6.71 11.46
C GLY A 134 -1.49 8.05 11.86
N SER A 135 -2.16 8.11 13.02
CA SER A 135 -2.71 9.34 13.59
C SER A 135 -1.61 10.35 13.91
N MET A 136 -0.56 9.90 14.60
CA MET A 136 0.63 10.70 14.91
C MET A 136 1.25 11.31 13.65
N VAL A 137 1.47 10.52 12.60
CA VAL A 137 2.06 11.00 11.34
C VAL A 137 1.13 11.99 10.63
N ARG A 138 -0.17 11.70 10.52
CA ARG A 138 -1.13 12.62 9.86
C ARG A 138 -1.15 13.97 10.55
N ARG A 139 -1.13 14.00 11.89
CA ARG A 139 -1.01 15.23 12.68
C ARG A 139 0.27 15.99 12.38
N ARG A 140 1.42 15.30 12.28
CA ARG A 140 2.68 15.95 11.89
C ARG A 140 2.57 16.58 10.51
N LEU A 141 2.03 15.85 9.53
CA LEU A 141 1.84 16.35 8.17
C LEU A 141 0.91 17.58 8.14
N THR A 142 -0.15 17.59 8.94
CA THR A 142 -1.05 18.74 9.06
C THR A 142 -0.35 19.94 9.68
N ARG A 143 0.41 19.75 10.77
CA ARG A 143 1.21 20.83 11.40
C ARG A 143 2.30 21.39 10.47
N LEU A 144 2.83 20.55 9.59
CA LEU A 144 3.80 20.95 8.57
C LEU A 144 3.16 21.66 7.36
N GLY A 145 1.82 21.74 7.29
CA GLY A 145 1.11 22.29 6.14
C GLY A 145 1.17 21.41 4.90
N VAL A 146 1.63 20.16 5.02
CA VAL A 146 1.72 19.21 3.91
C VAL A 146 0.34 18.68 3.52
N VAL A 147 -0.55 18.53 4.50
CA VAL A 147 -1.92 18.06 4.28
C VAL A 147 -2.92 18.99 4.96
N SER A 148 -4.02 19.26 4.29
CA SER A 148 -5.10 20.12 4.76
C SER A 148 -5.91 19.54 5.94
N SER A 149 -5.97 18.21 6.07
CA SER A 149 -6.76 17.54 7.11
C SER A 149 -6.10 16.27 7.64
N GLU A 150 -6.17 16.08 8.96
CA GLU A 150 -5.77 14.84 9.65
C GLU A 150 -6.68 13.65 9.31
N VAL A 151 -7.93 13.92 8.94
CA VAL A 151 -8.98 12.91 8.71
C VAL A 151 -9.14 12.61 7.23
N ASN A 152 -9.16 13.66 6.40
CA ASN A 152 -9.39 13.53 4.96
C ASN A 152 -8.17 13.96 4.16
N THR A 153 -7.14 13.12 4.19
CA THR A 153 -5.89 13.39 3.48
C THR A 153 -6.04 13.08 1.98
N SER A 154 -5.80 14.08 1.11
CA SER A 154 -5.96 13.88 -0.32
C SER A 154 -4.85 12.99 -0.90
N LYS A 155 -5.16 12.30 -2.00
CA LYS A 155 -4.16 11.52 -2.75
C LYS A 155 -3.03 12.40 -3.27
N ALA A 156 -3.35 13.61 -3.72
CA ALA A 156 -2.40 14.53 -4.34
C ALA A 156 -1.36 15.01 -3.31
N GLU A 157 -1.80 15.46 -2.13
CA GLU A 157 -0.91 15.93 -1.05
C GLU A 157 0.07 14.82 -0.60
N LEU A 158 -0.42 13.59 -0.40
CA LEU A 158 0.44 12.47 -0.01
C LEU A 158 1.42 12.06 -1.11
N THR A 159 1.04 12.21 -2.37
CA THR A 159 1.91 11.90 -3.53
C THR A 159 3.03 12.94 -3.63
N ALA A 160 2.70 14.22 -3.48
CA ALA A 160 3.68 15.31 -3.46
C ALA A 160 4.68 15.12 -2.31
N PHE A 161 4.18 14.85 -1.11
CA PHE A 161 5.04 14.54 0.04
C PHE A 161 5.94 13.32 -0.21
N ALA A 162 5.42 12.24 -0.79
CA ALA A 162 6.20 11.06 -1.11
C ALA A 162 7.34 11.38 -2.09
N GLN A 163 7.12 12.27 -3.07
CA GLN A 163 8.14 12.74 -4.01
C GLN A 163 9.21 13.58 -3.30
N GLU A 164 8.80 14.47 -2.39
CA GLU A 164 9.71 15.27 -1.56
C GLU A 164 10.63 14.40 -0.70
N VAL A 165 10.09 13.39 -0.04
CA VAL A 165 10.91 12.45 0.74
C VAL A 165 11.77 11.57 -0.18
N TRP A 166 11.24 11.21 -1.35
CA TRP A 166 11.93 10.35 -2.30
C TRP A 166 13.16 11.00 -2.91
N TRP A 167 13.13 12.28 -3.29
CA TRP A 167 14.30 12.92 -3.90
C TRP A 167 15.49 13.01 -2.93
N GLU A 168 15.21 13.22 -1.64
CA GLU A 168 16.24 13.15 -0.60
C GLU A 168 16.77 11.72 -0.46
N ALA A 169 15.85 10.75 -0.40
CA ALA A 169 16.17 9.35 -0.18
C ALA A 169 16.87 8.68 -1.37
N CYS A 170 16.64 9.12 -2.62
CA CYS A 170 17.28 8.53 -3.80
C CYS A 170 18.74 8.90 -3.93
N SER A 171 19.19 9.96 -3.26
CA SER A 171 20.61 10.30 -3.11
C SER A 171 21.33 9.42 -2.08
N LEU A 172 20.58 8.60 -1.34
CA LEU A 172 21.12 7.72 -0.32
C LEU A 172 21.58 6.38 -0.92
N PRO A 173 22.56 5.73 -0.32
CA PRO A 173 23.39 4.72 -0.96
C PRO A 173 22.89 3.32 -0.63
N SER A 174 21.59 3.08 -0.80
CA SER A 174 21.04 1.75 -0.55
C SER A 174 19.92 1.35 -1.49
N GLN A 175 19.99 0.10 -1.93
CA GLN A 175 18.92 -0.58 -2.65
C GLN A 175 17.61 -0.65 -1.86
N HIS A 176 17.67 -0.50 -0.53
CA HIS A 176 16.50 -0.51 0.35
C HIS A 176 15.56 0.66 0.05
N PHE A 177 16.12 1.80 -0.37
CA PHE A 177 15.30 2.95 -0.70
C PHE A 177 14.60 2.80 -2.06
N GLY A 178 15.17 2.06 -3.02
CA GLY A 178 14.60 1.86 -4.38
C GLY A 178 13.10 1.59 -4.46
N ARG A 179 12.52 0.91 -3.47
CA ARG A 179 11.07 0.59 -3.41
C ARG A 179 10.17 1.78 -3.01
N PHE A 180 10.74 2.89 -2.54
CA PHE A 180 10.02 4.14 -2.27
C PHE A 180 9.84 5.01 -3.52
N ALA A 181 10.37 4.58 -4.68
CA ALA A 181 10.09 5.20 -5.98
C ALA A 181 8.59 5.21 -6.32
N ASP A 182 7.81 4.26 -5.80
CA ASP A 182 6.35 4.28 -5.90
C ASP A 182 5.77 5.37 -5.00
N THR A 183 5.37 6.51 -5.59
CA THR A 183 4.82 7.67 -4.87
C THR A 183 3.52 7.38 -4.10
N SER A 184 2.89 6.22 -4.31
CA SER A 184 1.74 5.80 -3.53
C SER A 184 2.10 5.14 -2.18
N TRP A 185 3.39 4.94 -1.88
CA TRP A 185 3.85 4.22 -0.68
C TRP A 185 3.37 4.86 0.62
N VAL A 186 3.36 6.20 0.72
CA VAL A 186 2.91 6.93 1.93
C VAL A 186 1.43 6.68 2.17
N ARG A 187 0.62 6.85 1.12
CA ARG A 187 -0.83 6.57 1.16
C ARG A 187 -1.09 5.12 1.55
N LYS A 188 -0.35 4.18 0.97
CA LYS A 188 -0.51 2.75 1.27
C LYS A 188 -0.17 2.44 2.73
N THR A 189 0.89 3.04 3.26
CA THR A 189 1.34 2.87 4.65
C THR A 189 0.33 3.46 5.64
N LEU A 190 -0.25 4.62 5.35
CA LEU A 190 -1.18 5.31 6.24
C LEU A 190 -2.62 4.74 6.23
N LEU A 191 -3.06 4.15 5.11
CA LEU A 191 -4.46 3.77 4.91
C LEU A 191 -4.73 2.26 4.84
N PHE A 192 -3.74 1.43 4.47
CA PHE A 192 -3.97 0.00 4.29
C PHE A 192 -3.24 -0.83 5.36
N LYS A 193 -4.00 -1.68 6.07
CA LYS A 193 -3.48 -2.55 7.13
C LYS A 193 -2.46 -3.60 6.65
N ASP A 194 -2.52 -3.96 5.36
CA ASP A 194 -1.65 -4.99 4.78
C ASP A 194 -0.24 -4.50 4.43
N TYR A 195 0.04 -3.20 4.58
CA TYR A 195 1.31 -2.55 4.23
C TYR A 195 2.11 -2.11 5.47
N SER A 196 2.15 -2.95 6.50
CA SER A 196 2.87 -2.75 7.76
C SER A 196 4.38 -3.02 7.64
N HIS A 197 5.04 -2.48 6.60
CA HIS A 197 6.48 -2.65 6.45
C HIS A 197 7.25 -1.68 7.39
N PRO A 198 8.08 -2.16 8.32
CA PRO A 198 8.65 -1.32 9.38
C PRO A 198 9.60 -0.23 8.87
N LEU A 199 10.35 -0.50 7.80
CA LEU A 199 11.14 0.53 7.11
C LEU A 199 10.28 1.72 6.64
N ARG A 200 9.05 1.49 6.14
CA ARG A 200 8.19 2.58 5.67
C ARG A 200 7.78 3.48 6.82
N TRP A 201 7.48 2.90 7.98
CA TRP A 201 7.21 3.68 9.19
C TRP A 201 8.45 4.43 9.69
N CYS A 202 9.63 3.80 9.70
CA CYS A 202 10.87 4.47 10.08
C CYS A 202 11.17 5.67 9.17
N VAL A 203 11.02 5.50 7.84
CA VAL A 203 11.22 6.59 6.86
C VAL A 203 10.16 7.67 7.02
N LEU A 204 8.88 7.31 7.17
CA LEU A 204 7.79 8.26 7.28
C LEU A 204 7.87 9.10 8.57
N VAL A 205 8.12 8.44 9.70
CA VAL A 205 8.27 9.10 11.00
C VAL A 205 9.58 9.91 11.05
N GLY A 206 10.67 9.37 10.48
CA GLY A 206 11.96 10.07 10.36
C GLY A 206 11.87 11.32 9.49
N ALA A 207 11.27 11.22 8.30
CA ALA A 207 11.11 12.35 7.39
C ALA A 207 10.23 13.46 7.97
N THR A 208 9.10 13.11 8.61
CA THR A 208 8.26 14.12 9.27
C THR A 208 8.97 14.78 10.46
N SER A 209 9.78 14.04 11.21
CA SER A 209 10.61 14.59 12.29
C SER A 209 11.68 15.54 11.77
N PHE A 210 12.35 15.16 10.68
CA PHE A 210 13.37 15.98 10.00
C PHE A 210 12.75 17.30 9.49
N LEU A 211 11.61 17.23 8.79
CA LEU A 211 10.91 18.43 8.30
C LEU A 211 10.39 19.34 9.43
N GLN A 212 9.99 18.77 10.57
CA GLN A 212 9.66 19.57 11.76
C GLN A 212 10.85 20.37 12.26
N CYS A 213 12.05 19.78 12.28
CA CYS A 213 13.27 20.49 12.66
C CYS A 213 13.63 21.61 11.67
N LEU A 214 13.35 21.45 10.37
CA LEU A 214 13.56 22.49 9.36
C LEU A 214 12.56 23.65 9.48
N THR A 215 11.31 23.36 9.82
CA THR A 215 10.20 24.35 9.84
C THR A 215 10.05 25.06 11.18
N ARG A 216 10.50 24.46 12.28
CA ARG A 216 10.50 25.04 13.63
C ARG A 216 11.85 24.84 14.29
N PRO A 217 12.73 25.87 14.34
CA PRO A 217 13.97 25.79 15.11
C PRO A 217 13.66 25.92 16.61
N VAL A 218 13.06 24.88 17.21
CA VAL A 218 12.67 24.88 18.64
C VAL A 218 13.41 23.77 19.43
N SER A 219 14.59 23.35 18.97
CA SER A 219 15.49 22.56 19.81
C SER A 219 16.79 23.33 20.01
N PRO A 220 17.33 23.43 21.24
CA PRO A 220 18.65 23.99 21.43
C PRO A 220 19.61 23.08 20.65
N ARG A 221 20.17 23.61 19.57
CA ARG A 221 21.41 23.06 19.01
C ARG A 221 22.45 23.21 20.12
N ILE A 222 22.55 22.23 21.00
CA ILE A 222 23.71 22.10 21.87
C ILE A 222 24.82 21.71 20.91
N GLU A 223 25.65 22.70 20.54
CA GLU A 223 26.86 22.50 19.73
C GLU A 223 26.62 21.88 18.34
N GLY A 224 25.51 22.22 17.67
CA GLY A 224 25.27 21.81 16.29
C GLY A 224 24.89 20.34 16.06
N HIS A 225 24.70 19.55 17.13
CA HIS A 225 24.28 18.16 17.02
C HIS A 225 22.78 17.96 17.28
N ILE A 226 22.15 17.08 16.50
CA ILE A 226 20.79 16.62 16.76
C ILE A 226 20.79 15.75 18.03
N SER A 227 20.00 16.13 19.03
CA SER A 227 19.84 15.31 20.23
C SER A 227 18.91 14.12 19.96
N ALA A 228 19.49 12.93 19.88
CA ALA A 228 18.76 11.66 19.82
C ALA A 228 17.72 11.56 20.95
N LEU A 229 18.08 12.00 22.16
CA LEU A 229 17.20 11.99 23.33
C LEU A 229 16.00 12.93 23.16
N ALA A 230 16.21 14.12 22.59
CA ALA A 230 15.10 15.05 22.34
C ALA A 230 14.11 14.48 21.31
N ILE A 231 14.61 13.91 20.22
CA ILE A 231 13.76 13.29 19.18
C ILE A 231 12.98 12.11 19.74
N THR A 232 13.64 11.20 20.44
CA THR A 232 12.98 10.01 21.01
C THR A 232 11.95 10.37 22.08
N ARG A 233 12.20 11.40 22.90
CA ARG A 233 11.20 11.92 23.85
C ARG A 233 10.00 12.55 23.13
N ALA A 234 10.23 13.35 22.09
CA ALA A 234 9.15 13.93 21.30
C ALA A 234 8.29 12.85 20.63
N LEU A 235 8.93 11.84 20.04
CA LEU A 235 8.26 10.67 19.46
C LEU A 235 7.40 9.94 20.50
N ALA A 236 7.96 9.65 21.68
CA ALA A 236 7.24 8.98 22.74
C ALA A 236 6.02 9.79 23.22
N ALA A 237 6.16 11.11 23.37
CA ALA A 237 5.08 11.99 23.80
C ALA A 237 3.94 12.05 22.77
N GLU A 238 4.28 12.23 21.49
CA GLU A 238 3.29 12.30 20.40
C GLU A 238 2.60 10.96 20.16
N TYR A 239 3.33 9.85 20.25
CA TYR A 239 2.76 8.51 20.14
C TYR A 239 1.83 8.19 21.33
N ALA A 240 2.24 8.53 22.56
CA ALA A 240 1.39 8.35 23.73
C ALA A 240 0.11 9.20 23.64
N GLN A 241 0.20 10.42 23.09
CA GLN A 241 -0.97 11.23 22.79
C GLN A 241 -1.87 10.56 21.76
N ALA A 242 -1.30 10.07 20.65
CA ALA A 242 -2.07 9.39 19.61
C ALA A 242 -2.79 8.13 20.14
N ILE A 243 -2.15 7.36 21.03
CA ILE A 243 -2.79 6.22 21.71
C ILE A 243 -3.98 6.68 22.55
N ARG A 244 -3.84 7.73 23.37
CA ARG A 244 -4.92 8.23 24.24
C ARG A 244 -6.15 8.70 23.45
N GLU A 245 -5.92 9.19 22.24
CA GLU A 245 -6.96 9.72 21.35
C GLU A 245 -7.51 8.67 20.38
N LEU A 246 -6.95 7.46 20.36
CA LEU A 246 -7.59 6.37 19.63
C LEU A 246 -8.97 6.13 20.26
N PRO A 247 -10.04 6.04 19.47
CA PRO A 247 -11.35 5.70 20.00
C PRO A 247 -11.23 4.38 20.75
N GLU A 248 -11.76 4.31 21.98
CA GLU A 248 -11.73 3.08 22.76
C GLU A 248 -12.35 1.95 21.94
N ARG A 249 -11.50 1.03 21.48
CA ARG A 249 -11.94 -0.07 20.59
C ARG A 249 -13.00 -0.94 21.25
N SER A 250 -13.05 -0.97 22.58
CA SER A 250 -14.11 -1.60 23.38
C SER A 250 -15.47 -0.95 23.15
N LEU A 251 -15.57 0.38 23.23
CA LEU A 251 -16.81 1.14 23.06
C LEU A 251 -17.40 1.01 21.65
N PHE A 252 -16.54 0.83 20.65
CA PHE A 252 -16.97 0.71 19.24
C PHE A 252 -16.85 -0.69 18.65
N SER A 253 -16.52 -1.70 19.47
CA SER A 253 -16.48 -3.10 19.01
C SER A 253 -17.85 -3.59 18.56
N GLU A 254 -18.91 -3.13 19.24
CA GLU A 254 -20.32 -3.36 18.90
C GLU A 254 -20.85 -2.39 17.83
N LEU A 255 -20.26 -1.19 17.72
CA LEU A 255 -20.60 -0.17 16.71
C LEU A 255 -19.83 -0.31 15.40
N LYS A 256 -18.98 -1.35 15.24
CA LYS A 256 -18.71 -1.87 13.90
C LYS A 256 -20.05 -2.36 13.37
N THR A 257 -20.80 -1.45 12.76
CA THR A 257 -21.99 -1.74 11.97
C THR A 257 -21.71 -3.05 11.28
N ALA A 258 -22.40 -4.11 11.72
CA ALA A 258 -22.15 -5.46 11.25
C ALA A 258 -22.01 -5.34 9.74
N HIS A 259 -20.80 -5.56 9.24
CA HIS A 259 -20.46 -5.22 7.87
C HIS A 259 -21.38 -6.07 7.01
N ARG A 260 -22.53 -5.52 6.57
CA ARG A 260 -23.59 -6.31 5.92
C ARG A 260 -22.96 -7.04 4.74
N ALA A 261 -22.91 -8.36 4.82
CA ALA A 261 -22.25 -9.18 3.80
C ALA A 261 -22.99 -9.07 2.45
N ALA A 262 -24.30 -8.81 2.52
CA ALA A 262 -25.18 -8.60 1.38
C ALA A 262 -25.63 -7.14 1.28
N ALA A 263 -25.88 -6.71 0.04
CA ALA A 263 -26.54 -5.45 -0.23
C ALA A 263 -28.00 -5.43 0.27
N PRO A 264 -28.58 -4.25 0.52
CA PRO A 264 -30.01 -4.12 0.86
C PRO A 264 -30.92 -4.73 -0.21
N ALA A 265 -32.04 -5.31 0.19
CA ALA A 265 -32.97 -6.00 -0.71
C ALA A 265 -33.55 -5.05 -1.78
N GLU A 266 -33.76 -3.79 -1.41
CA GLU A 266 -34.23 -2.72 -2.29
C GLU A 266 -33.27 -2.51 -3.47
N LEU A 267 -31.97 -2.75 -3.27
CA LEU A 267 -30.98 -2.66 -4.34
C LEU A 267 -31.04 -3.85 -5.30
N TYR A 268 -31.39 -5.05 -4.82
CA TYR A 268 -31.66 -6.21 -5.68
C TYR A 268 -32.90 -5.98 -6.54
N GLU A 269 -33.97 -5.44 -5.95
CA GLU A 269 -35.20 -5.08 -6.67
C GLU A 269 -34.94 -4.02 -7.73
N ALA A 270 -34.27 -2.92 -7.37
CA ALA A 270 -33.93 -1.86 -8.32
C ALA A 270 -33.09 -2.37 -9.51
N MET A 271 -32.13 -3.28 -9.24
CA MET A 271 -31.27 -3.88 -10.27
C MET A 271 -31.98 -4.94 -11.12
N SER A 272 -33.11 -5.48 -10.66
CA SER A 272 -33.88 -6.49 -11.40
C SER A 272 -34.45 -5.97 -12.71
N SER A 273 -34.65 -4.65 -12.81
CA SER A 273 -35.11 -3.96 -14.02
C SER A 273 -34.07 -3.92 -15.16
N GLY A 274 -32.80 -4.28 -14.88
CA GLY A 274 -31.71 -4.16 -15.85
C GLY A 274 -31.35 -2.72 -16.21
N GLY A 275 -31.80 -1.74 -15.40
CA GLY A 275 -31.50 -0.32 -15.56
C GLY A 275 -30.02 0.02 -15.34
N SER A 276 -29.68 1.28 -15.64
CA SER A 276 -28.36 1.81 -15.40
C SER A 276 -28.07 1.94 -13.89
N LEU A 277 -26.79 2.13 -13.54
CA LEU A 277 -26.40 2.44 -12.15
C LEU A 277 -27.08 3.71 -11.63
N SER A 278 -27.41 4.66 -12.51
CA SER A 278 -28.12 5.88 -12.16
C SER A 278 -29.57 5.58 -11.80
N ASP A 279 -30.23 4.70 -12.55
CA ASP A 279 -31.62 4.32 -12.31
C ASP A 279 -31.76 3.57 -10.98
N ALA A 280 -30.84 2.65 -10.71
CA ALA A 280 -30.79 1.95 -9.43
C ALA A 280 -30.48 2.90 -8.25
N ALA A 281 -29.63 3.90 -8.47
CA ALA A 281 -29.34 4.94 -7.47
C ALA A 281 -30.60 5.76 -7.14
N VAL A 282 -31.33 6.22 -8.16
CA VAL A 282 -32.60 6.95 -7.99
C VAL A 282 -33.64 6.08 -7.29
N GLY A 283 -33.79 4.82 -7.69
CA GLY A 283 -34.79 3.91 -7.12
C GLY A 283 -34.52 3.51 -5.66
N THR A 284 -33.28 3.59 -5.20
CA THR A 284 -32.89 3.25 -3.82
C THR A 284 -32.60 4.47 -2.94
N GLY A 285 -32.60 5.68 -3.50
CA GLY A 285 -32.13 6.89 -2.83
C GLY A 285 -30.62 6.89 -2.52
N MET A 286 -29.85 5.96 -3.08
CA MET A 286 -28.40 5.86 -2.89
C MET A 286 -27.65 6.74 -3.90
N SER A 287 -26.40 7.07 -3.61
CA SER A 287 -25.51 7.66 -4.62
C SER A 287 -25.02 6.60 -5.61
N SER A 288 -24.76 6.96 -6.88
CA SER A 288 -24.20 6.01 -7.87
C SER A 288 -22.85 5.42 -7.44
N GLN A 289 -22.06 6.17 -6.65
CA GLN A 289 -20.81 5.65 -6.09
C GLN A 289 -21.05 4.57 -5.05
N GLU A 290 -22.09 4.70 -4.24
CA GLU A 290 -22.46 3.72 -3.23
C GLU A 290 -22.97 2.43 -3.86
N VAL A 291 -23.82 2.53 -4.88
CA VAL A 291 -24.25 1.40 -5.71
C VAL A 291 -23.04 0.69 -6.33
N ALA A 292 -22.08 1.45 -6.89
CA ALA A 292 -20.86 0.88 -7.45
C ALA A 292 -19.97 0.20 -6.39
N ARG A 293 -19.95 0.70 -5.15
CA ARG A 293 -19.26 0.03 -4.03
C ARG A 293 -19.94 -1.29 -3.67
N TRP A 294 -21.27 -1.33 -3.64
CA TRP A 294 -22.03 -2.57 -3.41
C TRP A 294 -21.75 -3.63 -4.47
N LEU A 295 -21.76 -3.27 -5.75
CA LEU A 295 -21.41 -4.21 -6.83
C LEU A 295 -19.99 -4.76 -6.74
N LYS A 296 -19.03 -3.99 -6.21
CA LYS A 296 -17.66 -4.48 -5.96
C LYS A 296 -17.60 -5.46 -4.80
N ARG A 297 -18.46 -5.27 -3.80
CA ARG A 297 -18.43 -6.00 -2.52
C ARG A 297 -19.27 -7.27 -2.54
N ASP A 298 -20.49 -7.21 -3.09
CA ASP A 298 -21.45 -8.30 -3.14
C ASP A 298 -21.43 -8.94 -4.54
N SER A 299 -20.90 -10.16 -4.63
CA SER A 299 -20.83 -10.90 -5.90
C SER A 299 -22.20 -11.35 -6.38
N LEU A 300 -23.13 -11.69 -5.47
CA LEU A 300 -24.46 -12.15 -5.83
C LEU A 300 -25.26 -11.02 -6.47
N LEU A 301 -25.20 -9.81 -5.91
CA LEU A 301 -25.82 -8.63 -6.51
C LEU A 301 -25.27 -8.36 -7.92
N ARG A 302 -23.95 -8.52 -8.10
CA ARG A 302 -23.30 -8.30 -9.40
C ARG A 302 -23.78 -9.30 -10.44
N ASP A 303 -23.89 -10.56 -10.07
CA ASP A 303 -24.32 -11.62 -10.98
C ASP A 303 -25.82 -11.50 -11.28
N HIS A 304 -26.63 -11.12 -10.28
CA HIS A 304 -28.04 -10.76 -10.45
C HIS A 304 -28.22 -9.63 -11.46
N TRP A 305 -27.54 -8.50 -11.26
CA TRP A 305 -27.64 -7.34 -12.16
C TRP A 305 -27.17 -7.68 -13.59
N LYS A 306 -26.08 -8.42 -13.75
CA LYS A 306 -25.63 -8.88 -15.08
C LYS A 306 -26.69 -9.70 -15.80
N SER A 307 -27.36 -10.58 -15.06
CA SER A 307 -28.42 -11.44 -15.60
C SER A 307 -29.63 -10.60 -16.03
N SER A 308 -30.07 -9.66 -15.19
CA SER A 308 -31.16 -8.72 -15.51
C SER A 308 -30.83 -7.81 -16.69
N VAL A 309 -29.60 -7.30 -16.79
CA VAL A 309 -29.15 -6.49 -17.94
C VAL A 309 -29.14 -7.31 -19.23
N ALA A 310 -28.75 -8.60 -19.17
CA ALA A 310 -28.81 -9.48 -20.32
C ALA A 310 -30.26 -9.67 -20.80
N VAL A 311 -31.19 -9.97 -19.89
CA VAL A 311 -32.63 -10.11 -20.20
C VAL A 311 -33.20 -8.83 -20.81
N SER A 312 -32.95 -7.67 -20.17
CA SER A 312 -33.43 -6.38 -20.67
C SER A 312 -32.89 -6.05 -22.07
N LYS A 313 -31.61 -6.35 -22.35
CA LYS A 313 -31.03 -6.19 -23.69
C LYS A 313 -31.68 -7.09 -24.74
N VAL A 314 -32.01 -8.33 -24.38
CA VAL A 314 -32.73 -9.27 -25.24
C VAL A 314 -34.13 -8.74 -25.56
N ASP A 315 -34.86 -8.23 -24.56
CA ASP A 315 -36.21 -7.71 -24.76
C ASP A 315 -36.23 -6.43 -25.61
N VAL A 316 -35.30 -5.49 -25.38
CA VAL A 316 -35.17 -4.28 -26.20
C VAL A 316 -34.82 -4.64 -27.64
N ALA A 317 -33.86 -5.54 -27.87
CA ALA A 317 -33.49 -5.98 -29.21
C ALA A 317 -34.62 -6.73 -29.91
N SER A 318 -35.39 -7.56 -29.18
CA SER A 318 -36.56 -8.25 -29.71
C SER A 318 -37.63 -7.26 -30.17
N ARG A 319 -37.91 -6.24 -29.35
CA ARG A 319 -38.90 -5.21 -29.67
C ARG A 319 -38.51 -4.41 -30.90
N GLU A 320 -37.25 -4.02 -31.02
CA GLU A 320 -36.73 -3.29 -32.18
C GLU A 320 -36.93 -4.07 -33.50
N ILE A 321 -36.73 -5.39 -33.48
CA ILE A 321 -36.98 -6.24 -34.65
C ILE A 321 -38.48 -6.38 -34.94
N VAL A 322 -39.31 -6.56 -33.91
CA VAL A 322 -40.77 -6.68 -34.07
C VAL A 322 -41.36 -5.38 -34.63
N GLU A 323 -41.01 -4.23 -34.08
CA GLU A 323 -41.46 -2.91 -34.56
C GLU A 323 -41.06 -2.68 -36.02
N PHE A 324 -39.85 -3.12 -36.42
CA PHE A 324 -39.42 -3.05 -37.82
C PHE A 324 -40.27 -3.93 -38.73
N LEU A 325 -40.56 -5.17 -38.32
CA LEU A 325 -41.37 -6.11 -39.08
C LEU A 325 -42.82 -5.65 -39.20
N ASP A 326 -43.38 -5.08 -38.14
CA ASP A 326 -44.74 -4.53 -38.13
C ASP A 326 -44.86 -3.33 -39.08
N ALA A 327 -43.82 -2.47 -39.13
CA ALA A 327 -43.76 -1.36 -40.07
C ALA A 327 -43.53 -1.78 -41.52
N HIS A 328 -42.98 -2.97 -41.76
CA HIS A 328 -42.61 -3.48 -43.09
C HIS A 328 -43.15 -4.91 -43.31
N PRO A 329 -44.47 -5.10 -43.41
CA PRO A 329 -45.08 -6.40 -43.63
C PRO A 329 -44.68 -6.94 -45.02
N GLY A 330 -43.65 -7.77 -45.05
CA GLY A 330 -43.02 -8.27 -46.28
C GLY A 330 -41.48 -8.19 -46.28
N ALA A 331 -40.89 -7.54 -45.26
CA ALA A 331 -39.44 -7.53 -45.07
C ALA A 331 -38.89 -8.96 -45.04
N THR A 332 -37.84 -9.18 -45.81
CA THR A 332 -37.12 -10.44 -45.83
C THR A 332 -36.14 -10.52 -44.67
N ARG A 333 -35.62 -11.72 -44.40
CA ARG A 333 -34.55 -11.90 -43.41
C ARG A 333 -33.34 -11.00 -43.69
N GLN A 334 -32.98 -10.77 -44.95
CA GLN A 334 -31.88 -9.86 -45.29
C GLN A 334 -32.19 -8.40 -44.93
N ASP A 335 -33.44 -7.97 -45.08
CA ASP A 335 -33.85 -6.61 -44.75
C ASP A 335 -33.76 -6.35 -43.24
N VAL A 336 -34.16 -7.33 -42.41
CA VAL A 336 -34.00 -7.27 -40.95
C VAL A 336 -32.53 -7.28 -40.55
N LEU A 337 -31.70 -8.16 -41.17
CA LEU A 337 -30.26 -8.21 -40.88
C LEU A 337 -29.55 -6.90 -41.24
N ALA A 338 -29.98 -6.22 -42.31
CA ALA A 338 -29.43 -4.94 -42.72
C ALA A 338 -29.91 -3.79 -41.84
N SER A 339 -31.21 -3.72 -41.55
CA SER A 339 -31.85 -2.57 -40.89
C SER A 339 -31.77 -2.61 -39.38
N CYS A 340 -31.73 -3.81 -38.79
CA CYS A 340 -31.70 -4.05 -37.34
C CYS A 340 -30.40 -4.72 -36.87
N LEU A 341 -29.29 -4.51 -37.60
CA LEU A 341 -28.01 -5.18 -37.33
C LEU A 341 -27.56 -5.12 -35.85
N PRO A 342 -27.68 -3.99 -35.12
CA PRO A 342 -27.32 -3.93 -33.70
C PRO A 342 -28.23 -4.79 -32.80
N ALA A 343 -29.52 -4.91 -33.10
CA ALA A 343 -30.45 -5.75 -32.36
C ALA A 343 -30.21 -7.23 -32.65
N VAL A 344 -29.99 -7.58 -33.92
CA VAL A 344 -29.62 -8.93 -34.36
C VAL A 344 -28.36 -9.40 -33.64
N ARG A 345 -27.27 -8.63 -33.69
CA ARG A 345 -26.01 -8.99 -33.02
C ARG A 345 -26.17 -9.16 -31.51
N ARG A 346 -27.02 -8.36 -30.87
CA ARG A 346 -27.35 -8.52 -29.45
C ARG A 346 -28.03 -9.87 -29.20
N LEU A 347 -29.07 -10.21 -29.97
CA LEU A 347 -29.75 -11.49 -29.80
C LEU A 347 -28.86 -12.69 -30.18
N GLU A 348 -28.01 -12.59 -31.19
CA GLU A 348 -27.03 -13.64 -31.50
C GLU A 348 -26.12 -13.96 -30.30
N TRP A 349 -25.74 -12.95 -29.52
CA TRP A 349 -24.87 -13.10 -28.37
C TRP A 349 -25.60 -13.65 -27.13
N TYR A 350 -26.84 -13.21 -26.88
CA TYR A 350 -27.55 -13.51 -25.63
C TYR A 350 -28.64 -14.58 -25.75
N ASP A 351 -29.34 -14.68 -26.89
CA ASP A 351 -30.45 -15.62 -27.10
C ASP A 351 -30.69 -15.89 -28.61
N ARG A 352 -29.85 -16.77 -29.17
CA ARG A 352 -29.93 -17.13 -30.60
C ARG A 352 -31.26 -17.80 -30.97
N SER A 353 -31.85 -18.57 -30.07
CA SER A 353 -33.12 -19.24 -30.33
C SER A 353 -34.26 -18.24 -30.51
N ARG A 354 -34.28 -17.18 -29.68
CA ARG A 354 -35.25 -16.09 -29.82
C ARG A 354 -35.05 -15.28 -31.10
N LEU A 355 -33.80 -15.05 -31.52
CA LEU A 355 -33.53 -14.44 -32.83
C LEU A 355 -34.12 -15.26 -33.98
N GLU A 356 -33.88 -16.57 -34.02
CA GLU A 356 -34.39 -17.43 -35.08
C GLU A 356 -35.92 -17.48 -35.10
N ALA A 357 -36.57 -17.39 -33.93
CA ALA A 357 -38.03 -17.32 -33.84
C ALA A 357 -38.61 -15.98 -34.37
N LEU A 358 -37.85 -14.88 -34.27
CA LEU A 358 -38.29 -13.55 -34.73
C LEU A 358 -38.04 -13.32 -36.21
N LEU A 359 -37.03 -13.97 -36.80
CA LEU A 359 -36.66 -13.72 -38.19
C LEU A 359 -37.63 -14.39 -39.17
N PRO A 360 -38.00 -13.72 -40.29
CA PRO A 360 -38.82 -14.33 -41.33
C PRO A 360 -38.20 -15.64 -41.85
N PRO A 361 -39.02 -16.65 -42.21
CA PRO A 361 -38.52 -17.91 -42.71
C PRO A 361 -37.70 -17.71 -43.98
N VAL A 362 -36.64 -18.51 -44.13
CA VAL A 362 -35.84 -18.52 -45.36
C VAL A 362 -36.72 -19.04 -46.49
N VAL A 363 -37.13 -18.15 -47.39
CA VAL A 363 -37.82 -18.56 -48.61
C VAL A 363 -36.84 -19.42 -49.42
N ALA A 364 -37.06 -20.74 -49.42
CA ALA A 364 -36.25 -21.67 -50.17
C ALA A 364 -36.27 -21.24 -51.65
N LYS A 365 -35.08 -21.16 -52.28
CA LYS A 365 -34.91 -20.74 -53.68
C LYS A 365 -35.82 -21.48 -54.68
N TYR A 366 -36.31 -22.66 -54.33
CA TYR A 366 -37.17 -23.49 -55.17
C TYR A 366 -38.56 -22.90 -55.48
N ASP A 367 -39.12 -22.04 -54.63
CA ASP A 367 -40.45 -21.45 -54.89
C ASP A 367 -40.43 -20.30 -55.92
N ARG A 368 -39.28 -19.63 -56.11
CA ARG A 368 -39.14 -18.61 -57.16
C ARG A 368 -39.09 -19.24 -58.56
N GLN A 369 -38.57 -20.46 -58.71
CA GLN A 369 -38.55 -21.15 -60.00
C GLN A 369 -39.92 -21.64 -60.45
N ARG A 370 -40.81 -22.02 -59.52
CA ARG A 370 -42.18 -22.45 -59.87
C ARG A 370 -43.06 -21.31 -60.37
N ARG A 371 -42.86 -20.07 -59.91
CA ARG A 371 -43.64 -18.91 -60.37
C ARG A 371 -43.24 -18.40 -61.76
N LEU A 372 -42.05 -18.75 -62.26
CA LEU A 372 -41.57 -18.39 -63.60
C LEU A 372 -41.92 -19.44 -64.67
N GLN A 373 -42.52 -20.58 -64.28
CA GLN A 373 -42.89 -21.66 -65.21
C GLN A 373 -44.39 -21.65 -65.57
N PHE A 374 -45.17 -20.69 -65.09
CA PHE A 374 -46.60 -20.55 -65.39
C PHE A 374 -46.98 -19.13 -65.84
N THR A 375 -46.21 -18.58 -66.79
CA THR A 375 -46.59 -17.42 -67.60
C THR A 375 -46.26 -17.67 -69.05
#